data_AF-A0A1Q9GMV2-F1
#
_entry.id   AF-A0A1Q9GMV2-F1
#
_cell.length_a   1.000
_cell.length_b   1.000
_cell.length_c   1.000
_cell.angle_alpha   90.00
_cell.angle_beta   90.00
_cell.angle_gamma   90.00
#
_symmetry.space_group_name_H-M   'P 1'
#
loop_
_entity.id
_entity.type
_entity.pdbx_description
1 polymer ?
#
loop_
_entity_poly.entity_id
_entity_poly.type
_entity_poly.pdbx_seq_one_letter_code
_entity_poly.pdbx_strand_id
1 'polypeptide(L)' 'MVEWLLNPWVISIIVVSVVVSNIAALKYTANMKFGYRDKIKYLHEKQKREEAQKDEEKKDEQS' A
#
# COMPACT_ATOMS: atom_id res chain seq x y z
N MET A 1 26.72 -25.38 -25.59
CA MET A 1 26.48 -24.86 -24.20
C MET A 1 25.70 -23.54 -24.21
N VAL A 2 26.00 -22.63 -25.14
CA VAL A 2 25.27 -21.35 -25.33
C VAL A 2 23.94 -21.49 -26.09
N GLU A 3 23.72 -22.58 -26.82
CA GLU A 3 22.50 -22.78 -27.62
C GLU A 3 21.23 -22.86 -26.76
N TRP A 4 21.34 -23.30 -25.50
CA TRP A 4 20.20 -23.32 -24.58
C TRP A 4 19.82 -21.92 -24.10
N LEU A 5 20.80 -21.05 -23.89
CA LEU A 5 20.56 -19.65 -23.50
C LEU A 5 19.97 -18.83 -24.66
N LEU A 6 20.38 -19.14 -25.89
CA LEU A 6 19.88 -18.49 -27.10
C LEU A 6 18.55 -19.09 -27.62
N ASN A 7 17.93 -20.00 -26.86
CA ASN A 7 16.63 -20.55 -27.22
C ASN A 7 15.55 -19.46 -27.08
N PRO A 8 14.71 -19.23 -28.11
CA PRO A 8 13.69 -18.16 -28.09
C PRO A 8 12.75 -18.25 -26.88
N TRP A 9 12.47 -19.45 -26.38
CA TRP A 9 11.63 -19.64 -25.22
C TRP A 9 12.30 -19.18 -23.91
N VAL A 10 13.60 -19.47 -23.76
CA VAL A 10 14.39 -19.11 -22.57
C VAL A 10 14.59 -17.59 -22.49
N ILE A 11 14.90 -16.96 -23.63
CA ILE A 11 15.04 -15.49 -23.71
C ILE A 11 13.73 -14.81 -23.28
N SER A 12 12.58 -15.31 -23.72
CA SER A 12 11.27 -14.75 -23.36
C SER A 12 11.02 -14.75 -21.86
N ILE A 13 11.33 -15.86 -21.17
CA ILE A 13 11.19 -15.96 -19.71
C ILE A 13 12.07 -14.93 -19.01
N ILE A 14 13.32 -14.77 -19.43
CA ILE A 14 14.25 -13.80 -18.84
C ILE A 14 13.71 -12.37 -19.00
N VAL A 15 13.26 -12.00 -20.20
CA VAL A 15 12.70 -10.67 -20.48
C VAL A 15 11.45 -10.42 -19.62
N VAL A 16 10.53 -11.38 -19.56
CA VAL A 16 9.32 -11.29 -18.73
C VAL A 16 9.68 -11.16 -17.25
N SER A 17 10.66 -11.92 -16.75
CA SER A 17 11.14 -11.80 -15.37
C SER A 17 11.68 -10.41 -15.06
N VAL A 18 12.51 -9.82 -15.92
CA VAL A 18 13.04 -8.46 -15.72
C VAL A 18 11.91 -7.41 -15.70
N VAL A 19 10.93 -7.55 -16.59
CA VAL A 19 9.75 -6.66 -16.64
C VAL A 19 8.91 -6.79 -15.37
N VAL A 20 8.62 -8.02 -14.92
CA VAL A 20 7.84 -8.26 -13.70
C VAL A 20 8.60 -7.82 -12.44
N SER A 21 9.93 -7.99 -12.38
CA SER A 21 10.76 -7.49 -11.28
C SER A 21 10.71 -5.95 -11.17
N ASN A 22 10.66 -5.25 -12.29
CA ASN A 22 10.48 -3.79 -12.31
C ASN A 22 9.05 -3.40 -11.87
N ILE A 23 8.04 -4.10 -12.38
CA ILE A 23 6.65 -3.89 -11.96
C ILE A 23 6.45 -4.23 -10.48
N ALA A 24 7.16 -5.21 -9.92
CA ALA A 24 7.08 -5.55 -8.50
C ALA A 24 7.63 -4.43 -7.62
N ALA A 25 8.70 -3.75 -8.03
CA ALA A 25 9.21 -2.54 -7.37
C ALA A 25 8.19 -1.40 -7.46
N LEU A 26 7.55 -1.20 -8.62
CA LEU A 26 6.47 -0.23 -8.79
C LEU A 26 5.20 -0.60 -8.02
N LYS A 27 4.87 -1.89 -7.89
CA LYS A 27 3.75 -2.39 -7.09
C LYS A 27 4.01 -2.13 -5.61
N TYR A 28 5.25 -2.29 -5.16
CA TYR A 28 5.64 -1.88 -3.82
C TYR A 28 5.44 -0.37 -3.63
N THR A 29 5.81 0.46 -4.61
CA THR A 29 5.58 1.92 -4.59
C THR A 29 4.09 2.31 -4.68
N ALA A 30 3.27 1.62 -5.47
CA ALA A 30 1.87 1.93 -5.69
C ALA A 30 0.96 1.36 -4.59
N ASN A 31 1.33 0.24 -3.97
CA ASN A 31 0.57 -0.35 -2.85
C ASN A 31 0.75 0.44 -1.55
N MET A 32 1.74 1.34 -1.45
CA MET A 32 1.81 2.33 -0.36
C MET A 32 0.60 3.29 -0.39
N LYS A 33 0.00 3.55 -1.56
CA LYS A 33 -1.18 4.43 -1.67
C LYS A 33 -2.47 3.76 -1.19
N PHE A 34 -2.55 2.43 -1.23
CA PHE A 34 -3.74 1.69 -0.76
C PHE A 34 -3.72 1.53 0.78
N GLY A 35 -2.56 1.23 1.36
CA GLY A 35 -2.40 1.18 2.83
C GLY A 35 -2.47 2.55 3.52
N TYR A 36 -2.02 3.62 2.85
CA TYR A 36 -2.09 4.99 3.41
C TYR A 36 -3.51 5.54 3.50
N ARG A 37 -4.38 5.23 2.52
CA ARG A 37 -5.79 5.67 2.54
C ARG A 37 -6.59 5.01 3.67
N ASP A 38 -6.33 3.74 3.92
CA ASP A 38 -6.96 3.02 5.05
C ASP A 38 -6.46 3.56 6.39
N LYS A 39 -5.14 3.81 6.51
CA LYS A 39 -4.54 4.43 7.70
C LYS A 39 -5.08 5.84 7.97
N ILE A 40 -5.26 6.67 6.94
CA ILE A 40 -5.88 8.01 7.09
C ILE A 40 -7.34 7.87 7.54
N LYS A 41 -8.10 6.95 6.94
CA LYS A 41 -9.51 6.73 7.32
C LYS A 41 -9.63 6.31 8.79
N TYR A 42 -8.76 5.40 9.23
CA TYR A 42 -8.69 4.98 10.63
C TYR A 42 -8.33 6.13 11.57
N LEU A 43 -7.32 6.94 11.23
CA LEU A 43 -6.91 8.07 12.06
C LEU A 43 -8.00 9.14 12.17
N HIS A 44 -8.69 9.45 11.07
CA HIS A 44 -9.78 10.42 11.05
C HIS A 44 -10.99 9.94 11.88
N GLU A 45 -11.32 8.66 11.79
CA GLU A 45 -12.40 8.09 12.63
C GLU A 45 -12.03 8.08 14.11
N LYS A 46 -10.76 7.82 14.45
CA LYS A 46 -10.27 7.90 15.82
C LYS A 46 -10.38 9.32 16.39
N GLN A 47 -9.90 10.32 15.66
CA GLN A 47 -9.98 11.72 16.10
C GLN A 47 -11.42 12.16 16.34
N LYS A 48 -12.35 11.81 15.45
CA LYS A 48 -13.77 12.15 15.61
C LYS A 48 -14.38 11.55 16.88
N ARG A 49 -13.98 10.34 17.27
CA ARG A 49 -14.43 9.71 18.52
C ARG A 49 -13.85 10.41 19.75
N GLU A 50 -12.58 10.79 19.70
CA GLU A 50 -11.91 11.52 20.78
C GLU A 50 -12.50 12.94 20.97
N GLU A 51 -12.89 13.60 19.87
CA GLU A 51 -13.56 14.90 19.91
C GLU A 51 -14.98 14.80 20.50
N ALA A 52 -15.75 13.79 20.12
CA ALA A 52 -17.08 13.56 20.68
C ALA A 52 -17.02 13.29 22.20
N GLN A 53 -16.07 12.47 22.65
CA GLN A 53 -15.89 12.18 24.07
C GLN A 53 -15.47 13.43 24.86
N LYS A 54 -14.62 14.29 24.30
CA LYS A 54 -14.25 15.57 24.94
C LYS A 54 -15.40 16.57 25.00
N ASP A 55 -16.29 16.57 24.01
CA ASP A 55 -17.46 17.44 24.03
C ASP A 55 -18.48 16.97 25.07
N GLU A 56 -18.67 15.64 25.19
CA GLU A 56 -19.50 15.03 26.23
C GLU A 56 -18.94 15.27 27.63
N GLU A 57 -17.63 15.09 27.84
CA GLU A 57 -16.96 15.37 29.13
C GLU A 57 -17.07 16.84 29.53
N LYS A 58 -16.89 17.77 28.59
CA LYS A 58 -17.06 19.21 28.85
C LYS A 58 -18.49 19.60 29.18
N LYS A 59 -19.48 18.91 28.62
CA LYS A 59 -20.90 19.19 28.86
C LYS A 59 -21.37 18.68 30.23
N ASP A 60 -20.79 17.57 30.68
CA ASP A 60 -20.99 17.05 32.04
C ASP A 60 -20.30 17.93 33.09
N GLU A 61 -19.10 18.46 32.79
CA GLU A 61 -18.36 19.35 33.71
C GLU A 61 -18.98 20.77 33.81
N GLN A 62 -19.82 21.17 32.86
CA GLN A 62 -20.54 22.45 32.84
C GLN A 62 -21.98 22.39 33.38
N SER A 63 -22.49 21.21 33.75
CA SER A 63 -23.85 21.01 34.28
C SER A 63 -23.90 20.96 35.81
#